data_AF-A0AAP2G6K5-F1
#
_entry.id   AF-A0AAP2G6K5-F1
#
_cell.length_a   1.000
_cell.length_b   1.000
_cell.length_c   1.000
_cell.angle_alpha   90.00
_cell.angle_beta   90.00
_cell.angle_gamma   90.00
#
_symmetry.space_group_name_H-M   'P 1'
#
loop_
_entity.id
_entity.type
_entity.pdbx_description
1 polymer ?
#
loop_
_entity_poly.entity_id
_entity_poly.type
_entity_poly.pdbx_seq_one_letter_code
_entity_poly.pdbx_strand_id
1 'polypeptide(L)' 'MSKKDLKYISSRLVQRKSAKAFKEGAKKAMEINGYVVIAHDGWVVKKYQDGTIVKLKQISHGSEHLKVVLD' A
#
# COMPACT_ATOMS: atom_id res chain seq x y z
N MET A 1 -20.97 -21.91 -21.35
CA MET A 1 -19.89 -22.36 -20.44
C MET A 1 -20.39 -23.50 -19.58
N SER A 2 -19.78 -24.69 -19.68
CA SER A 2 -20.14 -25.86 -18.88
C SER A 2 -19.68 -25.64 -17.43
N LYS A 3 -20.51 -25.98 -16.44
CA LYS A 3 -20.16 -25.88 -15.00
C LYS A 3 -18.96 -26.76 -14.61
N LYS A 4 -18.50 -27.67 -15.49
CA LYS A 4 -17.38 -28.59 -15.26
C LYS A 4 -15.99 -27.91 -15.24
N ASP A 5 -15.88 -26.66 -15.71
CA ASP A 5 -14.59 -25.96 -15.81
C ASP A 5 -14.33 -24.92 -14.71
N LEU A 6 -15.20 -24.84 -13.69
CA LEU A 6 -15.02 -23.90 -12.58
C LEU A 6 -13.97 -24.43 -11.61
N LYS A 7 -12.71 -24.04 -11.85
CA LYS A 7 -11.59 -24.30 -10.94
C LYS A 7 -11.93 -23.78 -9.54
N TYR A 8 -11.82 -24.61 -8.52
CA TYR A 8 -12.06 -24.20 -7.13
C TYR A 8 -11.09 -23.07 -6.76
N ILE A 9 -11.63 -21.87 -6.55
CA ILE A 9 -10.87 -20.71 -6.09
C ILE A 9 -11.04 -20.65 -4.57
N SER A 10 -9.93 -20.81 -3.85
CA SER A 10 -9.96 -20.59 -2.40
C SER A 10 -10.12 -19.11 -2.07
N SER A 11 -10.80 -18.81 -0.97
CA SER A 11 -10.91 -17.45 -0.42
C SER A 11 -9.53 -16.79 -0.22
N ARG A 12 -8.53 -17.58 0.18
CA ARG A 12 -7.13 -17.14 0.31
C ARG A 12 -6.54 -16.69 -1.04
N LEU A 13 -6.85 -17.38 -2.14
CA LEU A 13 -6.37 -16.98 -3.46
C LEU A 13 -6.97 -15.63 -3.88
N VAL A 14 -8.30 -15.47 -3.70
CA VAL A 14 -8.99 -14.20 -3.97
C VAL A 14 -8.36 -13.08 -3.16
N GLN A 15 -8.24 -13.25 -1.83
CA GLN A 15 -7.69 -12.23 -0.95
C GLN A 15 -6.28 -11.80 -1.37
N ARG A 16 -5.40 -12.76 -1.72
CA ARG A 16 -4.04 -12.46 -2.17
C ARG A 16 -4.01 -11.70 -3.49
N LYS A 17 -4.86 -12.10 -4.46
CA LYS A 17 -4.93 -11.43 -5.77
C LYS A 17 -5.50 -10.03 -5.64
N SER A 18 -6.56 -9.85 -4.86
CA SER A 18 -7.14 -8.53 -4.57
C SER A 18 -6.13 -7.64 -3.87
N ALA A 19 -5.47 -8.11 -2.81
CA ALA A 19 -4.45 -7.33 -2.10
C ALA A 19 -3.31 -6.89 -3.03
N LYS A 20 -2.85 -7.77 -3.93
CA LYS A 20 -1.85 -7.42 -4.94
C LYS A 20 -2.34 -6.33 -5.89
N ALA A 21 -3.54 -6.46 -6.44
CA ALA A 21 -4.12 -5.48 -7.35
C ALA A 21 -4.30 -4.11 -6.69
N PHE A 22 -4.73 -4.08 -5.42
CA PHE A 22 -4.83 -2.84 -4.64
C PHE A 22 -3.49 -2.17 -4.45
N LYS A 23 -2.43 -2.92 -4.11
CA LYS A 23 -1.07 -2.37 -3.98
C LYS A 23 -0.57 -1.77 -5.29
N GLU A 24 -0.71 -2.51 -6.39
CA GLU A 24 -0.30 -2.04 -7.71
C GLU A 24 -1.07 -0.78 -8.14
N GLY A 25 -2.38 -0.73 -7.87
CA GLY A 25 -3.20 0.46 -8.14
C GLY A 25 -2.79 1.66 -7.28
N ALA A 26 -2.54 1.44 -5.99
CA ALA A 26 -2.07 2.49 -5.09
C ALA A 26 -0.71 3.04 -5.52
N LYS A 27 0.23 2.17 -5.91
CA LYS A 27 1.56 2.58 -6.42
C LYS A 27 1.45 3.46 -7.66
N LYS A 28 0.63 3.08 -8.63
CA LYS A 28 0.38 3.91 -9.83
C LYS A 28 -0.27 5.24 -9.48
N ALA A 29 -1.23 5.25 -8.56
CA ALA A 29 -1.87 6.48 -8.12
C ALA A 29 -0.89 7.42 -7.41
N MET A 30 0.02 6.87 -6.60
CA MET A 30 1.11 7.63 -5.95
C MET A 30 2.06 8.24 -6.98
N GLU A 31 2.49 7.45 -7.96
CA GLU A 31 3.35 7.89 -9.06
C GLU A 31 2.71 9.00 -9.90
N ILE A 32 1.45 8.83 -10.32
CA ILE A 32 0.68 9.83 -11.08
C ILE A 32 0.54 11.15 -10.30
N ASN A 33 0.30 11.07 -8.99
CA ASN A 33 0.14 12.25 -8.15
C ASN A 33 1.46 12.85 -7.64
N GLY A 34 2.62 12.27 -8.02
CA GLY A 34 3.93 12.81 -7.66
C GLY A 34 4.27 12.73 -6.16
N TYR A 35 3.70 11.77 -5.43
CA TYR A 35 4.02 11.55 -4.01
C TYR A 35 4.21 10.08 -3.68
N VAL A 36 4.90 9.81 -2.58
CA VAL A 36 4.99 8.47 -1.97
C VAL A 36 4.51 8.52 -0.53
N VAL A 37 3.98 7.41 -0.01
CA VAL A 37 3.64 7.29 1.41
C VAL A 37 4.72 6.51 2.13
N ILE A 38 5.34 7.09 3.15
CA ILE A 38 6.44 6.47 3.91
C ILE A 38 6.22 6.62 5.42
N ALA A 39 6.82 5.74 6.20
CA ALA A 39 7.00 5.96 7.63
C ALA A 39 8.24 6.86 7.85
N HIS A 40 8.05 7.99 8.51
CA HIS A 40 9.10 8.95 8.85
C HIS A 40 8.84 9.53 10.24
N ASP A 41 9.83 9.43 11.13
CA ASP A 41 9.82 9.99 12.48
C ASP A 41 8.58 9.64 13.31
N GLY A 42 8.16 8.37 13.26
CA GLY A 42 6.96 7.90 13.96
C GLY A 42 5.63 8.35 13.33
N TRP A 43 5.66 8.86 12.10
CA TRP A 43 4.49 9.24 11.32
C TRP A 43 4.41 8.50 10.00
N VAL A 44 3.20 8.17 9.57
CA VAL A 44 2.91 7.92 8.16
C VAL A 44 2.76 9.28 7.49
N VAL A 45 3.57 9.55 6.47
CA VAL A 45 3.60 10.83 5.76
C VAL A 45 3.46 10.64 4.25
N LYS A 46 2.88 11.61 3.56
CA LYS A 46 3.07 11.79 2.11
C LYS A 46 4.33 12.61 1.90
N LYS A 47 5.28 12.09 1.13
CA LYS A 47 6.46 12.81 0.67
C LYS A 47 6.32 13.06 -0.83
N TYR A 48 6.27 14.32 -1.21
CA TYR A 48 6.23 14.75 -2.60
C TYR A 48 7.64 14.84 -3.19
N GLN A 49 7.74 14.86 -4.52
CA GLN A 49 9.03 14.95 -5.23
C GLN A 49 9.82 16.24 -4.94
N ASP A 50 9.11 17.34 -4.65
CA ASP A 50 9.68 18.64 -4.25
C ASP A 50 10.24 18.65 -2.81
N GLY A 51 10.07 17.54 -2.07
CA GLY A 51 10.48 17.43 -0.67
C GLY A 51 9.41 17.83 0.33
N THR A 52 8.23 18.27 -0.10
CA THR A 52 7.11 18.59 0.80
C THR A 52 6.65 17.34 1.54
N ILE A 53 6.48 17.45 2.86
CA ILE A 53 6.05 16.36 3.73
C ILE A 53 4.72 16.71 4.38
N VAL A 54 3.71 15.87 4.18
CA VAL A 54 2.38 16.00 4.81
C VAL A 54 2.14 14.82 5.75
N LYS A 55 1.99 15.09 7.04
CA LYS A 55 1.71 14.08 8.05
C LYS A 55 0.26 13.58 7.91
N LEU A 56 0.08 12.26 7.86
CA LEU A 56 -1.24 11.63 7.77
C LEU A 56 -1.69 11.05 9.10
N LYS A 57 -0.85 10.20 9.71
CA LYS A 57 -1.22 9.47 10.91
C LYS A 57 0.00 9.19 11.76
N GLN A 58 -0.09 9.44 13.06
CA GLN A 58 0.95 9.06 14.01
C GLN A 58 0.92 7.56 14.24
N ILE A 59 2.08 6.93 14.26
CA ILE A 59 2.23 5.52 14.59
C ILE A 59 2.28 5.42 16.10
N SER A 60 1.16 5.08 16.74
CA SER A 60 1.11 4.90 18.19
C SER A 60 1.68 3.52 18.56
N HIS A 61 2.73 3.55 19.39
CA HIS A 61 3.48 2.44 20.01
C HIS A 61 4.61 1.79 19.19
N GLY A 62 5.82 1.79 19.79
CA GLY A 62 6.90 0.82 19.54
C GLY A 62 7.69 0.93 18.24
N SER A 63 7.61 2.04 17.50
CA SER A 63 8.13 2.14 16.12
C SER A 63 9.03 3.37 15.90
N GLU A 64 9.78 3.79 16.91
CA GLU A 64 10.65 4.98 16.84
C GLU A 64 11.82 4.84 15.84
N HIS A 65 12.08 3.65 15.28
CA HIS A 65 13.19 3.43 14.32
C HIS A 65 12.86 2.55 13.09
N LEU A 66 11.60 2.48 12.64
CA LEU A 66 11.27 1.70 11.45
C LEU A 66 11.18 2.60 10.21
N LYS A 67 12.25 2.64 9.39
CA LYS A 67 12.17 3.10 7.99
C LYS A 67 11.38 2.08 7.18
N VAL A 68 10.05 2.18 7.20
CA VAL A 68 9.17 1.39 6.34
C VAL A 68 8.82 2.23 5.12
N VAL A 69 9.32 1.81 3.96
CA VAL A 69 8.80 2.28 2.68
C VAL A 69 7.57 1.41 2.38
N LEU A 70 6.40 2.02 2.27
CA LEU A 70 5.21 1.32 1.80
C LEU A 70 5.29 1.27 0.27
N ASP A 71 5.63 0.10 -0.27
CA ASP A 71 5.52 -0.23 -1.70
C ASP A 71 4.11 -0.72 -2.06
#